data_AF-A0A3P7NSJ4-F1
#
_entry.id   AF-A0A3P7NSJ4-F1
#
_cell.length_a   1.000
_cell.length_b   1.000
_cell.length_c   1.000
_cell.angle_alpha   90.00
_cell.angle_beta   90.00
_cell.angle_gamma   90.00
#
_symmetry.space_group_name_H-M   'P 1'
#
loop_
_entity.id
_entity.type
_entity.pdbx_description
1 polymer ?
#
loop_
_entity_poly.entity_id
_entity_poly.type
_entity_poly.pdbx_seq_one_letter_code
_entity_poly.pdbx_strand_id
1 'polypeptide(L)'
;METENDNQLPFLDVLMHRKPSGNLRTTVYKKATNTRQILSYHSKHPARHQCSCVRALYKRAETHYNELHDRKSEMQYLQRLFMVKSYSLNFTERGKQSPPNPSPATDQPKLWRALTYIDGVSEAVSRLLKPLGIGIAHQQNQNTTSGHETKGPSAPG
;
A
#
# COMPACT_ATOMS: atom_id res chain seq x y z
N MET A 1 9.06 3.36 -29.08
CA MET A 1 10.04 4.16 -28.29
C MET A 1 9.23 5.11 -27.42
N GLU A 2 9.68 5.41 -26.20
CA GLU A 2 9.04 6.47 -25.40
C GLU A 2 9.29 7.84 -26.06
N THR A 3 8.32 8.74 -25.95
CA THR A 3 8.35 10.04 -26.64
C THR A 3 8.28 11.16 -25.63
N GLU A 4 9.23 12.10 -25.72
CA GLU A 4 9.21 13.32 -24.90
C GLU A 4 8.14 14.27 -25.47
N ASN A 5 7.27 14.77 -24.60
CA ASN A 5 6.30 15.81 -24.94
C ASN A 5 6.29 16.86 -23.81
N ASP A 6 6.22 18.14 -24.16
CA ASP A 6 6.23 19.25 -23.18
C ASP A 6 7.35 19.14 -22.12
N ASN A 7 8.57 18.81 -22.59
CA ASN A 7 9.76 18.59 -21.77
C ASN A 7 9.62 17.47 -20.71
N GLN A 8 8.67 16.56 -20.93
CA GLN A 8 8.34 15.46 -20.04
C GLN A 8 8.45 14.13 -20.77
N LEU A 9 9.12 13.18 -20.13
CA LEU A 9 9.28 11.81 -20.62
C LEU A 9 8.85 10.83 -19.53
N PRO A 10 7.75 10.09 -19.73
CA PRO A 10 7.37 9.00 -18.83
C PRO A 10 8.20 7.74 -19.13
N PHE A 11 9.03 7.32 -18.18
CA PHE A 11 9.84 6.09 -18.24
C PHE A 11 9.54 5.20 -17.03
N LEU A 12 8.98 4.01 -17.26
CA LEU A 12 8.52 3.10 -16.20
C LEU A 12 7.58 3.80 -15.20
N ASP A 13 7.93 3.81 -13.91
CA ASP A 13 7.20 4.44 -12.80
C ASP A 13 7.60 5.91 -12.56
N VAL A 14 8.51 6.46 -13.36
CA VAL A 14 9.09 7.80 -13.18
C VAL A 14 8.70 8.71 -14.33
N LEU A 15 8.35 9.95 -14.00
CA LEU A 15 8.16 11.04 -14.95
C LEU A 15 9.38 11.96 -14.85
N MET A 16 10.15 12.02 -15.93
CA MET A 16 11.34 12.84 -16.06
C MET A 16 10.96 14.19 -16.67
N HIS A 17 11.41 15.27 -16.05
CA HIS A 17 11.20 16.66 -16.48
C HIS A 17 12.55 17.25 -16.85
N ARG A 18 12.67 17.75 -18.08
CA ARG A 18 13.88 18.43 -18.55
C ARG A 18 13.84 19.91 -18.17
N LYS A 19 14.75 20.34 -17.29
CA LYS A 19 14.87 21.75 -16.91
C LYS A 19 15.60 22.55 -17.99
N PRO A 20 15.38 23.88 -18.06
CA PRO A 20 16.16 24.77 -18.93
C PRO A 20 17.67 24.72 -18.66
N SER A 21 18.07 24.44 -17.42
CA SER A 21 19.47 24.29 -17.03
C SER A 21 20.13 22.98 -17.49
N GLY A 22 19.41 22.10 -18.19
CA GLY A 22 19.88 20.78 -18.62
C GLY A 22 19.79 19.69 -17.55
N ASN A 23 19.55 20.06 -16.29
CA ASN A 23 19.33 19.11 -15.20
C ASN A 23 17.96 18.43 -15.31
N LEU A 24 17.87 17.21 -14.79
CA LEU A 24 16.61 16.45 -14.73
C LEU A 24 15.93 16.61 -13.37
N ARG A 25 14.62 16.81 -13.39
CA ARG A 25 13.74 16.65 -12.23
C ARG A 25 12.94 15.37 -12.41
N THR A 26 12.82 14.55 -11.37
CA THR A 26 12.08 13.29 -11.45
C THR A 26 10.92 13.30 -10.47
N THR A 27 9.80 12.76 -10.90
CA THR A 27 8.57 12.60 -10.10
C THR A 27 7.96 11.23 -10.39
N VAL A 28 6.96 10.80 -9.63
CA VAL A 28 6.25 9.55 -9.95
C VAL A 28 5.34 9.77 -11.16
N TYR A 29 5.47 8.93 -12.18
CA TYR A 29 4.55 8.93 -13.31
C TYR A 29 3.18 8.38 -12.90
N LYS A 30 2.12 9.09 -13.26
CA LYS A 30 0.74 8.75 -12.90
C LYS A 30 -0.09 8.72 -14.17
N LYS A 31 -0.56 7.52 -14.54
CA LYS A 31 -1.49 7.34 -15.66
C LYS A 31 -2.80 8.09 -15.37
N ALA A 32 -3.54 8.44 -16.42
CA ALA A 32 -4.85 9.10 -16.30
C ALA A 32 -5.86 8.31 -15.46
N THR A 33 -5.73 6.98 -15.40
CA THR A 33 -6.57 6.09 -14.60
C THR A 33 -6.14 5.97 -13.12
N ASN A 34 -5.05 6.63 -12.71
CA ASN A 34 -4.57 6.56 -11.34
C ASN A 34 -5.46 7.38 -10.40
N THR A 35 -6.25 6.70 -9.57
CA THR A 35 -7.15 7.33 -8.60
C THR A 35 -6.45 7.79 -7.31
N ARG A 36 -5.15 7.46 -7.14
CA ARG A 36 -4.38 7.61 -5.89
C ARG A 36 -5.08 7.06 -4.65
N GLN A 37 -5.98 6.09 -4.82
CA GLN A 37 -6.69 5.48 -3.72
C GLN A 37 -5.87 4.37 -3.09
N ILE A 38 -5.98 4.26 -1.76
CA ILE A 38 -5.52 3.12 -0.98
C ILE A 38 -6.70 2.54 -0.23
N LEU A 39 -6.56 1.28 0.17
CA LEU A 39 -7.52 0.58 1.01
C LEU A 39 -7.62 1.28 2.37
N SER A 40 -8.81 1.24 2.99
CA SER A 40 -8.97 1.73 4.36
C SER A 40 -8.19 0.83 5.33
N TYR A 41 -7.73 1.37 6.45
CA TYR A 41 -7.16 0.56 7.53
C TYR A 41 -8.14 -0.52 8.04
N HIS A 42 -9.45 -0.29 7.93
CA HIS A 42 -10.47 -1.25 8.33
C HIS A 42 -10.83 -2.27 7.23
N SER A 43 -10.17 -2.21 6.06
CA SER A 43 -10.25 -3.31 5.10
C SER A 43 -9.79 -4.58 5.80
N LYS A 44 -10.55 -5.68 5.69
CA LYS A 44 -10.23 -6.97 6.34
C LYS A 44 -8.96 -7.61 5.75
N HIS A 45 -7.82 -7.01 6.04
CA HIS A 45 -6.52 -7.36 5.51
C HIS A 45 -5.49 -7.42 6.64
N PRO A 46 -4.57 -8.40 6.60
CA PRO A 46 -3.50 -8.47 7.58
C PRO A 46 -2.73 -7.16 7.70
N ALA A 47 -2.49 -6.73 8.94
CA ALA A 47 -1.72 -5.53 9.26
C ALA A 47 -0.36 -5.48 8.55
N ARG A 48 0.30 -6.63 8.34
CA ARG A 48 1.57 -6.72 7.60
C ARG A 48 1.46 -6.20 6.17
N HIS A 49 0.35 -6.48 5.48
CA HIS A 49 0.16 -6.07 4.08
C HIS A 49 -0.12 -4.59 3.99
N GLN A 50 -0.99 -4.09 4.87
CA GLN A 50 -1.25 -2.67 5.02
C GLN A 50 0.04 -1.88 5.33
N CYS A 51 0.88 -2.40 6.22
CA CYS A 51 2.17 -1.81 6.57
C CYS A 51 3.14 -1.82 5.37
N SER A 52 3.18 -2.92 4.60
CA SER A 52 3.97 -2.99 3.36
C SER A 52 3.50 -1.98 2.31
N CYS A 53 2.19 -1.75 2.16
CA CYS A 53 1.67 -0.71 1.28
C CYS A 53 2.15 0.69 1.70
N VAL A 54 2.08 1.00 3.00
CA VAL A 54 2.63 2.25 3.55
C VAL A 54 4.10 2.40 3.20
N ARG A 55 4.90 1.37 3.48
CA ARG A 55 6.33 1.34 3.18
C ARG A 55 6.62 1.59 1.71
N ALA A 56 5.92 0.90 0.82
CA ALA A 56 6.12 1.01 -0.62
C ALA A 56 5.86 2.44 -1.12
N LEU A 57 4.80 3.10 -0.63
CA LEU A 57 4.48 4.47 -1.01
C LEU A 57 5.52 5.48 -0.53
N TYR A 58 5.95 5.39 0.73
CA TYR A 58 7.01 6.24 1.26
C TYR A 58 8.35 5.98 0.55
N LYS A 59 8.72 4.72 0.32
CA LYS A 59 9.96 4.37 -0.38
C LYS A 59 9.96 4.89 -1.82
N ARG A 60 8.82 4.82 -2.51
CA ARG A 60 8.66 5.39 -3.85
C ARG A 60 8.85 6.90 -3.83
N ALA A 61 8.24 7.61 -2.88
CA ALA A 61 8.41 9.05 -2.76
C ALA A 61 9.87 9.44 -2.48
N GLU A 62 10.60 8.68 -1.66
CA GLU A 62 12.03 8.90 -1.41
C GLU A 62 12.92 8.64 -2.64
N THR A 63 12.63 7.60 -3.41
CA THR A 63 13.52 7.13 -4.48
C THR A 63 13.23 7.78 -5.84
N HIS A 64 11.97 8.14 -6.12
CA HIS A 64 11.55 8.64 -7.44
C HIS A 64 11.55 10.16 -7.53
N TYR A 65 11.44 10.87 -6.39
CA TYR A 65 11.52 12.34 -6.36
C TYR A 65 12.94 12.78 -5.99
N ASN A 66 13.62 13.45 -6.93
CA ASN A 66 14.97 13.95 -6.70
C ASN A 66 15.00 15.36 -6.09
N GLU A 67 13.95 16.17 -6.28
CA GLU A 67 13.83 17.49 -5.67
C GLU A 67 13.28 17.41 -4.24
N LEU A 68 13.93 18.12 -3.32
CA LEU A 68 13.53 18.17 -1.91
C LEU A 68 12.12 18.73 -1.72
N HIS A 69 11.77 19.77 -2.47
CA HIS A 69 10.45 20.40 -2.41
C HIS A 69 9.34 19.40 -2.80
N ASP A 70 9.50 18.72 -3.94
CA ASP A 70 8.51 17.77 -4.42
C ASP A 70 8.38 16.56 -3.52
N ARG A 71 9.52 16.01 -3.09
CA ARG A 71 9.56 14.91 -2.14
C ARG A 71 8.78 15.28 -0.89
N LYS A 72 9.05 16.45 -0.30
CA LYS A 72 8.33 16.95 0.88
C LYS A 72 6.83 17.09 0.62
N SER A 73 6.44 17.62 -0.54
CA SER A 73 5.04 17.78 -0.92
C SER A 73 4.30 16.43 -1.04
N GLU A 74 4.95 15.42 -1.64
CA GLU A 74 4.39 14.08 -1.76
C GLU A 74 4.32 13.39 -0.39
N MET A 75 5.33 13.55 0.47
CA MET A 75 5.28 13.01 1.84
C MET A 75 4.10 13.57 2.65
N GLN A 76 3.87 14.89 2.56
CA GLN A 76 2.73 15.52 3.21
C GLN A 76 1.40 15.04 2.62
N TYR A 77 1.34 14.83 1.30
CA TYR A 77 0.17 14.24 0.65
C TYR A 77 -0.10 12.82 1.17
N LEU A 78 0.91 11.97 1.23
CA LEU A 78 0.80 10.60 1.74
C LEU A 78 0.34 10.58 3.21
N GLN A 79 0.87 11.45 4.06
CA GLN A 79 0.42 11.57 5.45
C GLN A 79 -1.08 11.88 5.54
N ARG A 80 -1.56 12.85 4.75
CA ARG A 80 -3.00 13.18 4.69
C ARG A 80 -3.83 12.01 4.15
N LEU A 81 -3.34 11.33 3.12
CA LEU A 81 -4.02 10.18 2.52
C LEU A 81 -4.20 9.05 3.53
N PHE A 82 -3.16 8.71 4.29
CA PHE A 82 -3.22 7.70 5.33
C PHE A 82 -4.18 8.08 6.47
N MET A 83 -4.16 9.35 6.89
CA MET A 83 -5.05 9.87 7.92
C MET A 83 -6.53 9.74 7.53
N VAL A 84 -6.88 10.13 6.29
CA VAL A 84 -8.25 9.97 5.75
C VAL A 84 -8.68 8.50 5.67
N LYS A 85 -7.72 7.58 5.53
CA LYS A 85 -7.96 6.14 5.45
C LYS A 85 -7.86 5.44 6.81
N SER A 86 -7.89 6.22 7.90
CA SER A 86 -7.90 5.75 9.29
C SER A 86 -6.63 5.01 9.73
N TYR A 87 -5.50 5.23 9.05
CA TYR A 87 -4.21 4.72 9.50
C TYR A 87 -3.70 5.59 10.65
N SER A 88 -3.33 4.98 11.77
CA SER A 88 -2.73 5.72 12.90
C SER A 88 -1.31 6.18 12.59
N LEU A 89 -0.89 7.30 13.18
CA LEU A 89 0.47 7.83 13.01
C LEU A 89 1.53 6.77 13.34
N ASN A 90 1.40 6.12 14.49
CA ASN A 90 2.30 5.06 14.95
C ASN A 90 2.44 3.92 13.93
N PHE A 91 1.32 3.53 13.29
CA PHE A 91 1.34 2.50 12.26
C PHE A 91 2.09 2.99 11.00
N THR A 92 1.83 4.24 10.57
CA THR A 92 2.49 4.80 9.39
C THR A 92 3.99 5.00 9.59
N GLU A 93 4.40 5.44 10.78
CA GLU A 93 5.82 5.61 11.14
C GLU A 93 6.54 4.26 11.17
N ARG A 94 5.89 3.20 11.66
CA ARG A 94 6.43 1.84 11.58
C ARG A 94 6.62 1.38 10.13
N GLY A 95 5.71 1.75 9.24
CA GLY A 95 5.83 1.46 7.80
C GLY A 95 7.03 2.14 7.14
N LYS A 96 7.39 3.36 7.58
CA LYS A 96 8.58 4.09 7.10
C LYS A 96 9.88 3.42 7.51
N GLN A 97 9.90 2.76 8.66
CA GLN A 97 11.10 2.08 9.15
C GLN A 97 11.44 0.86 8.28
N SER A 98 12.74 0.65 8.08
CA SER A 98 13.24 -0.59 7.47
C SER A 98 12.79 -1.78 8.32
N PRO A 99 12.34 -2.90 7.73
CA PRO A 99 12.09 -4.09 8.52
C PRO A 99 13.38 -4.46 9.28
N PRO A 100 13.28 -4.95 10.52
CA PRO A 100 14.43 -5.56 11.17
C PRO A 100 14.97 -6.66 10.24
N ASN A 101 16.30 -6.74 10.11
CA ASN A 101 16.93 -7.82 9.35
C ASN A 101 16.29 -9.15 9.78
N PRO A 102 15.85 -10.01 8.85
CA PRO A 102 15.36 -11.32 9.23
C PRO A 102 16.47 -11.99 10.03
N SER A 103 16.20 -12.26 11.31
CA SER A 103 17.12 -13.03 12.12
C SER A 103 17.31 -14.39 11.42
N PRO A 104 18.55 -14.86 11.24
CA PRO A 104 18.81 -16.10 10.50
C PRO A 104 18.25 -17.36 11.17
N ALA A 105 17.60 -17.24 12.33
CA ALA A 105 17.04 -18.33 13.11
C ALA A 105 15.51 -18.21 13.24
N THR A 106 14.78 -18.25 12.12
CA THR A 106 13.36 -18.61 12.17
C THR A 106 13.22 -20.00 11.57
N ASP A 107 12.85 -20.97 12.40
CA ASP A 107 12.41 -22.29 11.98
C ASP A 107 11.32 -22.10 10.92
N GLN A 108 11.67 -22.33 9.65
CA GLN A 108 10.73 -22.21 8.55
C GLN A 108 9.62 -23.25 8.78
N PRO A 109 8.35 -22.91 8.54
CA PRO A 109 7.29 -23.87 8.73
C PRO A 109 7.53 -25.11 7.88
N LYS A 110 7.46 -26.28 8.51
CA LYS A 110 7.56 -27.58 7.83
C LYS A 110 6.37 -27.81 6.90
N LEU A 111 5.23 -27.18 7.19
CA LEU A 111 3.99 -27.33 6.47
C LEU A 111 3.25 -26.00 6.36
N TRP A 112 2.76 -25.66 5.16
CA TRP A 112 1.94 -24.47 4.94
C TRP A 112 0.47 -24.82 4.73
N ARG A 113 -0.43 -24.02 5.32
CA ARG A 113 -1.88 -24.10 5.09
C ARG A 113 -2.43 -22.73 4.75
N ALA A 114 -3.36 -22.70 3.80
CA ALA A 114 -4.07 -21.49 3.45
C ALA A 114 -5.28 -21.30 4.36
N LEU A 115 -5.51 -20.07 4.82
CA LEU A 115 -6.67 -19.70 5.63
C LEU A 115 -7.19 -18.33 5.18
N THR A 116 -8.51 -18.17 5.09
CA THR A 116 -9.09 -16.84 4.85
C THR A 116 -8.77 -15.91 6.01
N TYR A 117 -8.36 -14.68 5.71
CA TYR A 117 -8.12 -13.70 6.78
C TYR A 117 -9.41 -13.35 7.51
N ILE A 118 -9.42 -13.60 8.81
CA ILE A 118 -10.47 -13.18 9.73
C ILE A 118 -9.77 -12.40 10.82
N ASP A 119 -10.10 -11.13 10.91
CA ASP A 119 -9.46 -10.18 11.81
C ASP A 119 -9.43 -10.69 13.26
N GLY A 120 -8.24 -10.77 13.84
CA GLY A 120 -7.99 -11.28 15.19
C GLY A 120 -8.01 -12.80 15.34
N VAL A 121 -8.85 -13.50 14.56
CA VAL A 121 -9.02 -14.96 14.64
C VAL A 121 -7.91 -15.68 13.87
N SER A 122 -7.70 -15.30 12.61
CA SER A 122 -6.73 -15.98 11.73
C SER A 122 -5.30 -15.88 12.26
N GLU A 123 -4.96 -14.76 12.92
CA GLU A 123 -3.68 -14.54 13.58
C GLU A 123 -3.55 -15.29 14.89
N ALA A 124 -4.64 -15.46 15.65
CA ALA A 124 -4.66 -16.33 16.82
C ALA A 124 -4.38 -17.80 16.40
N VAL A 125 -5.05 -18.27 15.34
CA VAL A 125 -4.81 -19.60 14.76
C VAL A 125 -3.37 -19.74 14.27
N SER A 126 -2.85 -18.74 13.54
CA SER A 126 -1.46 -18.75 13.08
C SER A 126 -0.46 -18.83 14.24
N ARG A 127 -0.72 -18.14 15.36
CA ARG A 127 0.14 -18.19 16.55
C ARG A 127 0.08 -19.54 17.25
N LEU A 128 -1.10 -20.16 17.34
CA LEU A 128 -1.29 -21.48 17.93
C LEU A 128 -0.57 -22.58 17.14
N LEU A 129 -0.57 -22.50 15.81
CA LEU A 129 -0.02 -23.54 14.93
C LEU A 129 1.49 -23.39 14.68
N LYS A 130 2.06 -22.20 14.90
CA LYS A 130 3.48 -21.92 14.66
C LYS A 130 4.42 -22.86 15.44
N PRO A 131 4.23 -23.15 16.74
CA PRO A 131 5.08 -24.10 17.48
C PRO A 131 5.01 -25.53 16.95
N LEU A 132 3.92 -25.91 16.27
CA LEU A 132 3.76 -27.22 15.65
C LEU A 132 4.49 -27.33 14.29
N GLY A 133 5.20 -26.27 13.87
CA GLY A 133 5.84 -26.19 12.57
C GLY A 133 4.86 -25.97 11.41
N ILE A 134 3.64 -25.51 11.69
CA ILE A 134 2.61 -25.25 10.67
C ILE A 134 2.48 -23.73 10.48
N GLY A 135 2.70 -23.28 9.25
CA GLY A 135 2.59 -21.89 8.81
C GLY A 135 1.25 -21.61 8.16
N ILE A 136 0.66 -20.45 8.47
CA ILE A 136 -0.60 -20.01 7.87
C ILE A 136 -0.35 -18.92 6.82
N ALA A 137 -0.78 -19.19 5.59
CA ALA A 137 -0.85 -18.23 4.51
C ALA A 137 -2.26 -17.65 4.43
N HIS A 138 -2.40 -16.35 4.68
CA HIS A 138 -3.70 -15.68 4.59
C HIS A 138 -4.10 -15.42 3.13
N GLN A 139 -5.27 -15.94 2.74
CA GLN A 139 -5.93 -15.66 1.46
C GLN A 139 -7.10 -14.68 1.67
N GLN A 140 -7.41 -13.90 0.64
CA GLN A 140 -8.56 -12.99 0.62
C GLN A 140 -9.68 -13.64 -0.20
N ASN A 141 -10.91 -13.67 0.32
CA ASN A 141 -12.10 -13.88 -0.51
C ASN A 141 -12.68 -12.51 -0.87
N GLN A 142 -12.74 -12.18 -2.15
CA GLN A 142 -13.28 -10.92 -2.66
C GLN A 142 -14.81 -10.94 -2.69
N ASN A 143 -15.45 -11.02 -1.51
CA ASN A 143 -16.91 -11.05 -1.42
C ASN A 143 -17.37 -10.26 -0.19
N THR A 144 -17.14 -8.96 -0.20
CA THR A 144 -17.92 -8.04 0.65
C THR A 144 -18.09 -6.72 -0.09
N THR A 145 -18.86 -6.78 -1.17
CA THR A 145 -19.58 -5.61 -1.68
C THR A 145 -20.34 -5.02 -0.50
N SER A 146 -19.99 -3.79 -0.13
CA SER A 146 -20.77 -2.97 0.78
C SER A 146 -22.24 -3.03 0.35
N GLY A 147 -23.10 -3.55 1.22
CA GLY A 147 -24.55 -3.47 1.06
C GLY A 147 -24.95 -1.99 1.05
N HIS A 148 -25.06 -1.41 -0.14
CA HIS A 148 -25.84 -0.21 -0.34
C HIS A 148 -27.30 -0.70 -0.36
N GLU A 149 -28.04 -0.45 0.72
CA GLU A 149 -29.50 -0.50 0.70
C GLU A 149 -29.97 0.42 -0.43
N THR A 150 -30.44 -0.18 -1.52
CA THR A 150 -31.24 0.53 -2.51
C THR A 150 -32.66 0.57 -1.95
N LYS A 151 -33.09 1.76 -1.51
CA LYS A 151 -34.51 2.02 -1.26
C LYS A 151 -35.26 1.76 -2.57
N GLY A 152 -36.16 0.78 -2.56
CA GLY A 152 -37.06 0.51 -3.68
C GLY A 152 -38.00 1.71 -3.93
N PRO A 153 -38.41 1.94 -5.19
CA PRO A 153 -39.32 3.03 -5.52
C PRO A 153 -40.73 2.74 -4.97
N SER A 154 -41.25 3.70 -4.21
CA SER A 154 -42.66 3.81 -3.82
C SER A 154 -43.54 4.02 -5.06
N ALA A 155 -44.48 3.10 -5.30
CA ALA A 155 -45.52 3.28 -6.31
C ALA A 155 -46.64 4.19 -5.76
N PRO A 156 -47.20 5.12 -6.56
CA PRO A 156 -48.37 5.89 -6.15
C PRO A 156 -49.66 5.10 -6.41
N GLY A 157 -50.54 5.10 -5.41
CA GLY A 157 -51.97 4.82 -5.55
C GLY A 157 -52.76 6.12 -5.43
#